data_AF-A0A447R3C7-F1
#
_entry.id   AF-A0A447R3C7-F1
#
_cell.length_a   1.000
_cell.length_b   1.000
_cell.length_c   1.000
_cell.angle_alpha   90.00
_cell.angle_beta   90.00
_cell.angle_gamma   90.00
#
_symmetry.space_group_name_H-M   'P 1'
#
loop_
_entity.id
_entity.type
_entity.pdbx_description
1 polymer ?
#
loop_
_entity_poly.entity_id
_entity_poly.type
_entity_poly.pdbx_seq_one_letter_code
_entity_poly.pdbx_strand_id
1 'polypeptide(L)' 'MVFVWFRKETEVKAAIERRMEILEVITRQGKARVENLAERFNVSSVTIRSDLSFLEKNGYIVRFARFGYPERRRNC' A
#
# COMPACT_ATOMS: atom_id res chain seq x y z
N MET A 1 -26.51 28.78 10.65
CA MET A 1 -25.80 28.24 9.48
C MET A 1 -24.63 27.44 9.99
N VAL A 2 -24.77 26.12 9.93
CA VAL A 2 -23.86 25.15 10.55
C VAL A 2 -22.70 24.94 9.59
N PHE A 3 -21.53 25.46 9.92
CA PHE A 3 -20.28 24.94 9.37
C PHE A 3 -19.65 24.05 10.43
N VAL A 4 -20.26 22.88 10.62
CA VAL A 4 -19.54 21.74 11.19
C VAL A 4 -18.51 21.40 10.12
N TRP A 5 -17.31 21.93 10.30
CA TRP A 5 -16.14 21.38 9.66
C TRP A 5 -15.99 19.97 10.23
N PHE A 6 -16.54 19.00 9.51
CA PHE A 6 -16.23 17.60 9.70
C PHE A 6 -14.76 17.47 9.31
N ARG A 7 -13.87 17.82 10.25
CA ARG A 7 -12.45 17.50 10.19
C ARG A 7 -12.46 15.99 10.09
N LYS A 8 -12.35 15.46 8.87
CA LYS A 8 -11.98 14.06 8.65
C LYS A 8 -10.59 13.97 9.24
N GLU A 9 -10.57 13.72 10.53
CA GLU A 9 -9.48 13.12 11.26
C GLU A 9 -9.38 11.70 10.73
N THR A 10 -9.03 11.57 9.45
CA THR A 10 -8.18 10.47 9.05
C THR A 10 -6.84 10.86 9.63
N GLU A 11 -6.72 10.59 10.93
CA GLU A 11 -5.50 10.27 11.62
C GLU A 11 -4.50 9.84 10.57
N VAL A 12 -3.45 10.65 10.39
CA VAL A 12 -2.32 10.26 9.57
C VAL A 12 -1.68 9.11 10.35
N LYS A 13 -2.27 7.91 10.24
CA LYS A 13 -1.75 6.68 10.83
C LYS A 13 -0.28 6.66 10.45
N ALA A 14 0.58 6.45 11.43
CA ALA A 14 2.01 6.56 11.20
C ALA A 14 2.35 5.69 9.99
N ALA A 15 3.19 6.19 9.07
CA ALA A 15 3.50 5.46 7.84
C ALA A 15 4.02 4.04 8.11
N ILE A 16 4.55 3.78 9.30
CA ILE A 16 4.95 2.46 9.78
C ILE A 16 3.72 1.56 10.06
N GLU A 17 2.75 2.04 10.82
CA GLU A 17 1.52 1.28 11.16
C GLU A 17 0.73 0.92 9.91
N ARG A 18 0.56 1.88 9.00
CA ARG A 18 -0.07 1.63 7.69
C ARG A 18 0.63 0.51 6.93
N ARG A 19 1.97 0.50 6.89
CA ARG A 19 2.75 -0.53 6.20
C ARG A 19 2.59 -1.91 6.83
N MET A 20 2.54 -1.99 8.16
CA MET A 20 2.29 -3.26 8.87
C MET A 20 0.90 -3.80 8.59
N GLU A 21 -0.14 -2.95 8.63
CA GLU A 21 -1.51 -3.37 8.29
C GLU A 21 -1.62 -3.81 6.83
N ILE A 22 -0.98 -3.10 5.89
CA ILE A 22 -0.93 -3.51 4.48
C ILE A 22 -0.31 -4.90 4.35
N LEU A 23 0.77 -5.18 5.07
CA LEU A 23 1.39 -6.50 5.09
C LEU A 23 0.44 -7.56 5.64
N GLU A 24 -0.18 -7.32 6.80
CA GLU A 24 -1.12 -8.27 7.38
C GLU A 24 -2.28 -8.57 6.43
N VAL A 25 -2.83 -7.55 5.79
CA VAL A 25 -3.91 -7.69 4.80
C VAL A 25 -3.45 -8.52 3.61
N ILE A 26 -2.25 -8.27 3.08
CA ILE A 26 -1.70 -9.02 1.95
C ILE A 26 -1.43 -10.47 2.35
N THR A 27 -0.86 -10.71 3.53
CA THR A 27 -0.59 -12.06 4.04
C THR A 27 -1.88 -12.84 4.29
N ARG A 28 -2.92 -12.19 4.82
CA ARG A 28 -4.22 -12.83 5.10
C ARG A 28 -5.05 -13.08 3.84
N GLN A 29 -5.08 -12.15 2.89
CA GLN A 29 -5.89 -12.26 1.68
C GLN A 29 -5.13 -12.93 0.52
N GLY A 30 -3.81 -13.03 0.60
CA GLY A 30 -2.90 -13.51 -0.45
C GLY A 30 -2.77 -12.56 -1.65
N LYS A 31 -3.71 -11.63 -1.82
CA LYS A 31 -3.74 -10.63 -2.90
C LYS A 31 -4.47 -9.38 -2.43
N ALA A 32 -3.93 -8.21 -2.79
CA ALA A 32 -4.58 -6.93 -2.56
C ALA A 32 -4.41 -6.03 -3.80
N ARG A 33 -5.44 -5.24 -4.09
CA ARG A 33 -5.40 -4.21 -5.14
C ARG A 33 -5.01 -2.87 -4.54
N VAL A 34 -4.26 -2.08 -5.32
CA VAL A 34 -3.82 -0.74 -4.91
C VAL A 34 -5.02 0.17 -4.64
N GLU A 35 -6.08 0.11 -5.46
CA GLU A 35 -7.28 0.94 -5.26
C GLU A 35 -7.97 0.61 -3.92
N ASN A 36 -8.17 -0.67 -3.62
CA ASN A 36 -8.79 -1.11 -2.37
C ASN A 36 -8.01 -0.68 -1.12
N LEU A 37 -6.68 -0.73 -1.17
CA LEU A 37 -5.83 -0.27 -0.08
C LEU A 37 -5.91 1.26 0.05
N ALA A 38 -5.86 1.99 -1.06
CA ALA A 38 -5.97 3.45 -1.07
C ALA A 38 -7.30 3.93 -0.45
N GLU A 39 -8.41 3.28 -0.80
CA GLU A 39 -9.73 3.56 -0.24
C GLU A 39 -9.81 3.21 1.25
N ARG A 40 -9.31 2.03 1.67
CA ARG A 40 -9.33 1.60 3.08
C ARG A 40 -8.54 2.53 4.00
N PHE A 41 -7.36 2.96 3.55
CA PHE A 41 -6.47 3.81 4.33
C PHE A 41 -6.70 5.30 4.07
N ASN A 42 -7.67 5.66 3.21
CA ASN A 42 -8.00 7.03 2.82
C ASN A 42 -6.74 7.83 2.38
N VAL A 43 -5.85 7.19 1.63
CA VAL A 43 -4.61 7.78 1.10
C VAL A 43 -4.58 7.70 -0.41
N SER A 44 -3.73 8.51 -1.05
CA SER A 44 -3.58 8.46 -2.50
C SER A 44 -2.97 7.13 -2.96
N SER A 45 -3.40 6.66 -4.15
CA SER A 45 -2.79 5.50 -4.81
C SER A 45 -1.28 5.65 -5.02
N VAL A 46 -0.79 6.89 -5.14
CA VAL A 46 0.66 7.20 -5.21
C VAL A 46 1.37 6.83 -3.90
N THR A 47 0.76 7.13 -2.76
CA THR A 47 1.30 6.82 -1.43
C THR A 47 1.36 5.31 -1.21
N ILE A 48 0.26 4.59 -1.49
CA ILE A 48 0.23 3.13 -1.40
C ILE A 48 1.23 2.49 -2.35
N ARG A 49 1.39 3.00 -3.58
CA ARG A 49 2.42 2.50 -4.49
C ARG A 49 3.83 2.66 -3.90
N SER A 50 4.13 3.79 -3.28
CA SER A 50 5.42 4.02 -2.62
C SER A 50 5.64 3.04 -1.45
N ASP A 51 4.61 2.83 -0.62
CA ASP A 51 4.66 1.86 0.48
C ASP A 51 4.87 0.43 -0.04
N LEU A 52 4.13 0.02 -1.09
CA LEU A 52 4.28 -1.30 -1.70
C LEU A 52 5.64 -1.48 -2.37
N SER A 53 6.17 -0.46 -3.04
CA SER A 53 7.54 -0.50 -3.59
C SER A 53 8.60 -0.64 -2.50
N PHE A 54 8.39 -0.02 -1.33
CA PHE A 54 9.25 -0.22 -0.17
C PHE A 54 9.16 -1.69 0.31
N LEU A 55 7.95 -2.23 0.46
CA LEU A 55 7.74 -3.62 0.88
C LEU A 55 8.33 -4.64 -0.11
N GLU A 56 8.19 -4.39 -1.42
CA GLU A 56 8.77 -5.20 -2.49
C GLU A 56 10.30 -5.17 -2.46
N LYS A 57 10.90 -3.97 -2.32
CA LYS A 57 12.35 -3.81 -2.23
C LYS A 57 12.95 -4.55 -1.02
N ASN A 58 12.21 -4.61 0.09
CA ASN A 58 12.63 -5.36 1.27
C ASN A 58 12.28 -6.86 1.21
N GLY A 59 11.61 -7.32 0.15
CA GLY A 59 11.25 -8.72 -0.06
C GLY A 59 10.04 -9.21 0.73
N TYR A 60 9.24 -8.32 1.32
CA TYR A 60 8.05 -8.70 2.07
C TYR A 60 6.84 -9.04 1.18
N ILE A 61 6.79 -8.50 -0.04
CA ILE A 61 5.71 -8.76 -1.00
C ILE A 61 6.26 -8.95 -2.41
N VAL A 62 5.53 -9.69 -3.25
CA VAL A 62 5.86 -9.87 -4.68
C VAL A 62 4.76 -9.27 -5.52
N ARG A 63 5.09 -8.32 -6.40
CA ARG A 63 4.12 -7.71 -7.30
C ARG A 63 3.84 -8.65 -8.46
N PHE A 64 2.63 -9.23 -8.50
CA PHE A 64 2.17 -10.00 -9.65
C PHE A 64 1.57 -9.05 -10.70
N ALA A 65 2.40 -8.56 -11.61
CA ALA A 65 1.92 -7.91 -12.83
C ALA A 65 1.48 -8.99 -13.82
N ARG A 66 0.23 -8.97 -14.27
CA ARG A 66 -0.34 -9.97 -15.20
C ARG A 66 0.41 -10.02 -16.55
N PHE A 67 1.23 -9.01 -16.85
CA PHE A 67 2.09 -8.98 -18.03
C PHE A 67 3.45 -8.37 -17.64
N GLY A 68 4.49 -9.21 -17.62
CA GLY A 68 5.91 -8.81 -17.49
C GLY A 68 6.59 -9.32 -16.22
N TYR A 69 7.24 -10.48 -16.34
CA TYR A 69 8.23 -10.96 -15.37
C TYR A 69 9.36 -9.93 -15.23
N PRO A 70 9.79 -9.56 -14.01
CA PRO A 70 11.04 -8.83 -13.85
C PRO A 70 12.18 -9.79 -14.22
N GLU A 71 12.86 -9.50 -15.33
CA GLU A 71 14.16 -10.08 -15.67
C GLU A 71 15.06 -9.86 -14.45
N ARG A 72 15.39 -10.95 -13.74
CA ARG A 72 16.44 -10.90 -12.72
C ARG A 72 17.67 -10.38 -13.44
N ARG A 73 18.03 -9.11 -13.22
CA ARG A 73 19.39 -8.66 -13.47
C ARG A 73 20.30 -9.43 -12.52
N ARG A 74 20.74 -10.59 -13.00
CA ARG A 74 22.01 -11.20 -12.64
C ARG A 74 23.06 -10.15 -12.99
N ASN A 75 23.53 -9.46 -11.97
CA ASN A 75 24.80 -8.77 -12.08
C ASN A 75 25.85 -9.89 -11.94
N CYS A 76 26.48 -10.23 -13.05
CA CYS A 76 27.78 -10.91 -13.04
C CYS A 76 28.84 -9.98 -12.46
#